data_AF-A0A150TTF1-F1
#
_entry.id   AF-A0A150TTF1-F1
#
_cell.length_a   1.000
_cell.length_b   1.000
_cell.length_c   1.000
_cell.angle_alpha   90.00
_cell.angle_beta   90.00
_cell.angle_gamma   90.00
#
_symmetry.space_group_name_H-M   'P 1'
#
loop_
_entity.id
_entity.type
_entity.pdbx_description
1 polymer ?
#
loop_
_entity_poly.entity_id
_entity_poly.type
_entity_poly.pdbx_seq_one_letter_code
_entity_poly.pdbx_strand_id
1 'polypeptide(L)'
;MLGTVAVLSRQKGIDVLLDAAGEVLGRDPRAHVVIAGDGPARADLEARRAGMAARERVHFLGLRSDVPDVMAGLDAYVLSSRWEGLPLAVLEAMAAGKPIVATRVGGVPEAIEDGAGGYLVAPEDPRALADRLLALLSDPAAAAAMGARNAQAFDARFSLGAMLAAHERLFTEIAPAR
;
A
#
# COMPACT_ATOMS: atom_id res chain seq x y z
N MET A 1 -4.99 2.39 -12.02
CA MET A 1 -3.73 3.01 -11.60
C MET A 1 -3.15 2.26 -10.41
N LEU A 2 -1.86 1.96 -10.38
CA LEU A 2 -1.17 1.46 -9.17
C LEU A 2 -0.66 2.65 -8.36
N GLY A 3 -0.56 2.57 -7.04
CA GLY A 3 0.02 3.71 -6.33
C GLY A 3 0.20 3.58 -4.85
N THR A 4 0.79 4.64 -4.28
CA THR A 4 1.13 4.75 -2.87
C THR A 4 0.83 6.15 -2.35
N VAL A 5 0.49 6.23 -1.08
CA VAL A 5 0.31 7.47 -0.31
C VAL A 5 1.27 7.38 0.87
N ALA A 6 2.28 8.24 0.91
CA ALA A 6 3.33 8.16 1.93
C ALA A 6 4.17 9.44 2.06
N VAL A 7 4.80 9.63 3.22
CA VAL A 7 5.89 10.61 3.36
C VAL A 7 7.10 10.12 2.57
N LEU A 8 7.58 10.91 1.61
CA LEU A 8 8.68 10.54 0.72
C LEU A 8 10.01 10.56 1.48
N SER A 9 10.38 9.40 2.02
CA SER A 9 11.56 9.20 2.85
C SER A 9 12.22 7.86 2.51
N ARG A 10 13.48 7.68 2.91
CA ARG A 10 14.20 6.41 2.75
C ARG A 10 13.44 5.22 3.33
N GLN A 11 12.73 5.42 4.44
CA GLN A 11 11.91 4.38 5.07
C GLN A 11 10.89 3.77 4.11
N LYS A 12 10.23 4.59 3.29
CA LYS A 12 9.08 4.16 2.48
C LYS A 12 9.47 3.41 1.20
N GLY A 13 10.76 3.34 0.89
CA GLY A 13 11.28 2.55 -0.21
C GLY A 13 10.67 2.91 -1.56
N ILE A 14 10.26 4.15 -1.77
CA ILE A 14 9.62 4.60 -3.03
C ILE A 14 10.57 4.42 -4.21
N ASP A 15 11.87 4.43 -3.94
CA ASP A 15 12.90 4.06 -4.89
C ASP A 15 12.71 2.61 -5.36
N VAL A 16 12.47 1.64 -4.47
CA VAL A 16 12.15 0.25 -4.83
C VAL A 16 10.86 0.16 -5.65
N LEU A 17 9.84 0.95 -5.30
CA LEU A 17 8.62 1.05 -6.10
C LEU A 17 8.90 1.56 -7.53
N LEU A 18 9.76 2.57 -7.69
CA LEU A 18 10.13 3.09 -9.02
C LEU A 18 10.88 2.04 -9.86
N ASP A 19 11.71 1.19 -9.25
CA ASP A 19 12.35 0.08 -9.95
C ASP A 19 11.34 -0.96 -10.42
N ALA A 20 10.42 -1.37 -9.54
CA ALA A 20 9.33 -2.28 -9.88
C ALA A 20 8.44 -1.68 -10.99
N ALA A 21 8.15 -0.38 -10.90
CA ALA A 21 7.36 0.35 -11.88
C ALA A 21 7.99 0.30 -13.28
N GLY A 22 9.32 0.35 -13.39
CA GLY A 22 10.00 0.22 -14.67
C GLY A 22 9.63 -1.08 -15.40
N GLU A 23 9.58 -2.19 -14.68
CA GLU A 23 9.18 -3.49 -15.22
C GLU A 23 7.68 -3.55 -15.52
N VAL A 24 6.83 -3.15 -14.58
CA VAL A 24 5.38 -3.17 -14.75
C VAL A 24 4.96 -2.35 -15.96
N LEU A 25 5.47 -1.12 -16.08
CA LEU A 25 5.14 -0.20 -17.17
C LEU A 25 5.68 -0.68 -18.53
N GLY A 26 6.76 -1.46 -18.54
CA GLY A 26 7.29 -2.10 -19.75
C GLY A 26 6.43 -3.27 -20.23
N ARG A 27 5.72 -3.95 -19.32
CA ARG A 27 4.89 -5.13 -19.62
C ARG A 27 3.41 -4.82 -19.81
N ASP A 28 2.87 -3.80 -19.13
CA ASP A 28 1.51 -3.31 -19.32
C ASP A 28 1.52 -1.83 -19.79
N PRO A 29 1.22 -1.55 -21.07
CA PRO A 29 1.20 -0.18 -21.60
C PRO A 29 0.06 0.68 -21.03
N ARG A 30 -0.97 0.06 -20.42
CA ARG A 30 -2.11 0.76 -19.80
C ARG A 30 -1.87 1.08 -18.33
N ALA A 31 -0.82 0.53 -17.71
CA ALA A 31 -0.51 0.78 -16.33
C ALA A 31 0.05 2.20 -16.13
N HIS A 32 -0.33 2.81 -15.01
CA HIS A 32 0.15 4.10 -14.51
C HIS A 32 0.49 3.93 -13.03
N VAL A 33 1.54 4.61 -12.56
CA VAL A 33 1.97 4.62 -11.16
C VAL A 33 1.75 6.00 -10.55
N VAL A 34 1.09 6.04 -9.40
CA VAL A 34 0.74 7.27 -8.67
C VAL A 34 1.47 7.29 -7.34
N ILE A 35 2.14 8.40 -7.06
CA ILE A 35 2.86 8.64 -5.81
C ILE A 35 2.31 9.94 -5.21
N ALA A 36 1.51 9.81 -4.14
CA ALA A 36 0.98 10.94 -3.39
C ALA A 36 1.75 11.12 -2.08
N GLY A 37 2.09 12.37 -1.78
CA GLY A 37 2.87 12.76 -0.63
C GLY A 37 4.08 13.64 -1.00
N ASP A 38 4.78 14.07 0.04
CA ASP A 38 6.00 14.86 -0.07
C ASP A 38 7.00 14.41 1.00
N GLY A 39 8.24 14.85 0.91
CA GLY A 39 9.27 14.54 1.89
C GLY A 39 10.69 14.73 1.39
N PRO A 40 11.69 14.52 2.27
CA PRO A 40 13.09 14.79 1.97
C PRO A 40 13.65 14.03 0.76
N ALA A 41 13.08 12.87 0.41
CA ALA A 41 13.52 12.08 -0.73
C ALA A 41 12.92 12.52 -2.09
N ARG A 42 12.03 13.53 -2.12
CA ARG A 42 11.28 13.89 -3.33
C ARG A 42 12.16 14.19 -4.53
N ALA A 43 13.17 15.03 -4.35
CA ALA A 43 14.05 15.45 -5.45
C ALA A 43 14.79 14.25 -6.09
N ASP A 44 15.31 13.35 -5.26
CA ASP A 44 16.01 12.15 -5.72
C ASP A 44 15.07 11.20 -6.47
N LEU A 45 13.83 11.05 -5.99
CA LEU A 45 12.81 10.21 -6.62
C LEU A 45 12.33 10.79 -7.97
N GLU A 46 12.18 12.11 -8.07
CA GLU A 46 11.83 12.77 -9.34
C GLU A 46 12.99 12.68 -10.35
N ALA A 47 14.24 12.80 -9.90
CA ALA A 47 15.42 12.57 -10.73
C ALA A 47 15.50 11.12 -11.23
N ARG A 48 15.21 10.15 -10.36
CA ARG A 48 15.12 8.73 -10.73
C ARG A 48 14.03 8.51 -11.79
N ARG A 49 12.85 9.09 -11.60
CA ARG A 49 11.76 9.04 -12.58
C ARG A 49 12.19 9.59 -13.94
N ALA A 50 12.94 10.70 -13.97
CA ALA A 50 13.38 11.32 -15.22
C ALA A 50 14.24 10.37 -16.09
N GLY A 51 14.97 9.44 -15.47
CA GLY A 51 15.76 8.41 -16.15
C GLY A 51 14.95 7.21 -16.68
N MET A 52 13.67 7.10 -16.35
CA MET A 52 12.83 5.99 -16.80
C MET A 52 12.34 6.19 -18.24
N ALA A 53 12.23 5.09 -18.99
CA ALA A 53 11.65 5.10 -20.34
C ALA A 53 10.16 5.51 -20.35
N ALA A 54 9.41 5.14 -19.30
CA ALA A 54 7.97 5.37 -19.16
C ALA A 54 7.61 6.47 -18.14
N ARG A 55 8.47 7.50 -18.03
CA ARG A 55 8.38 8.54 -16.99
C ARG A 55 7.07 9.34 -16.98
N GLU A 56 6.41 9.44 -18.13
CA GLU A 56 5.10 10.09 -18.34
C GLU A 56 3.94 9.31 -17.71
N ARG A 57 4.15 8.03 -17.38
CA ARG A 57 3.17 7.19 -16.69
C ARG A 57 3.41 7.08 -15.19
N VAL A 58 4.39 7.82 -14.66
CA VAL A 58 4.68 7.94 -13.23
C VAL A 58 4.32 9.35 -12.77
N HIS A 59 3.34 9.44 -11.87
CA HIS A 59 2.68 10.68 -11.47
C HIS A 59 2.99 10.99 -10.01
N PHE A 60 3.73 12.08 -9.76
CA PHE A 60 3.91 12.64 -8.43
C PHE A 60 2.81 13.68 -8.18
N LEU A 61 1.88 13.37 -7.28
CA LEU A 61 0.75 14.26 -6.98
C LEU A 61 1.09 15.34 -5.93
N GLY A 62 2.26 15.23 -5.30
CA GLY A 62 2.63 16.06 -4.14
C GLY A 62 1.76 15.76 -2.92
N LEU A 63 1.79 16.66 -1.93
CA LEU A 63 0.96 16.56 -0.73
C LEU A 63 -0.53 16.65 -1.10
N ARG A 64 -1.35 15.76 -0.52
CA ARG A 64 -2.79 15.66 -0.79
C ARG A 64 -3.58 15.68 0.52
N SER A 65 -4.70 16.40 0.53
CA SER A 65 -5.67 16.42 1.62
C SER A 65 -6.88 15.51 1.37
N ASP A 66 -7.05 15.05 0.14
CA ASP A 66 -8.12 14.18 -0.34
C ASP A 66 -7.62 12.74 -0.54
N VAL A 67 -6.85 12.24 0.44
CA VAL A 67 -6.31 10.87 0.45
C VAL A 67 -7.38 9.80 0.16
N PRO A 68 -8.62 9.88 0.69
CA PRO A 68 -9.68 8.93 0.33
C PRO A 68 -9.96 8.87 -1.17
N ASP A 69 -9.99 10.02 -1.86
CA ASP A 69 -10.24 10.09 -3.31
C ASP A 69 -9.04 9.53 -4.09
N VAL A 70 -7.82 9.81 -3.63
CA VAL A 70 -6.61 9.22 -4.21
C VAL A 70 -6.65 7.70 -4.09
N MET A 71 -6.92 7.16 -2.91
CA MET A 71 -7.04 5.71 -2.66
C MET A 71 -8.14 5.10 -3.53
N ALA A 72 -9.31 5.74 -3.60
CA ALA A 72 -10.44 5.27 -4.40
C ALA A 72 -10.11 5.15 -5.88
N GLY A 73 -9.26 6.04 -6.42
CA GLY A 73 -8.79 6.01 -7.80
C GLY A 73 -7.72 4.94 -8.12
N LEU A 74 -7.17 4.25 -7.11
CA LEU A 74 -6.21 3.17 -7.34
C LEU A 74 -6.92 1.84 -7.68
N ASP A 75 -6.32 1.07 -8.58
CA ASP A 75 -6.66 -0.33 -8.85
C ASP A 75 -6.00 -1.24 -7.80
N ALA A 76 -4.79 -0.88 -7.35
CA ALA A 76 -4.09 -1.55 -6.27
C ALA A 76 -3.18 -0.57 -5.51
N TYR A 77 -3.09 -0.76 -4.19
CA TYR A 77 -2.20 -0.01 -3.31
C TYR A 77 -0.87 -0.74 -3.15
N VAL A 78 0.23 0.04 -3.08
CA VAL A 78 1.59 -0.49 -2.97
C VAL A 78 2.31 0.10 -1.76
N LEU A 79 2.83 -0.78 -0.90
CA LEU A 79 3.70 -0.42 0.21
C LEU A 79 5.09 -1.04 -0.01
N SER A 80 6.08 -0.23 -0.33
CA SER A 80 7.47 -0.65 -0.58
C SER A 80 8.40 -0.41 0.61
N SER A 81 7.86 -0.25 1.81
CA SER A 81 8.62 0.21 2.98
C SER A 81 9.72 -0.77 3.40
N ARG A 82 10.83 -0.22 3.88
CA ARG A 82 11.94 -0.96 4.47
C ARG A 82 11.67 -1.36 5.92
N TRP A 83 10.87 -0.56 6.63
CA TRP A 83 10.39 -0.86 7.99
C TRP A 83 9.08 -0.11 8.27
N GLU A 84 8.24 -0.71 9.11
CA GLU A 84 6.98 -0.15 9.59
C GLU A 84 6.69 -0.61 11.02
N GLY A 85 5.84 0.12 11.74
CA GLY A 85 5.07 -0.45 12.86
C GLY A 85 3.83 -1.13 12.30
N LEU A 86 2.65 -0.62 12.62
CA LEU A 86 1.42 -0.90 11.87
C LEU A 86 1.15 0.27 10.91
N PRO A 87 1.32 0.11 9.58
CA PRO A 87 1.20 1.23 8.66
C PRO A 87 -0.26 1.65 8.47
N LEU A 88 -0.59 2.87 8.89
CA LEU A 88 -1.92 3.45 8.70
C LEU A 88 -2.36 3.48 7.24
N ALA A 89 -1.45 3.76 6.31
CA ALA A 89 -1.77 3.81 4.89
C ALA A 89 -2.21 2.45 4.31
N VAL A 90 -1.77 1.32 4.91
CA VAL A 90 -2.32 0.00 4.59
C VAL A 90 -3.74 -0.13 5.11
N LEU A 91 -4.01 0.32 6.34
CA LEU A 91 -5.37 0.28 6.90
C LEU A 91 -6.34 1.17 6.11
N GLU A 92 -5.89 2.34 5.65
CA GLU A 92 -6.65 3.23 4.76
C GLU A 92 -6.94 2.55 3.41
N ALA A 93 -5.96 1.87 2.82
CA ALA A 93 -6.16 1.09 1.60
C ALA A 93 -7.12 -0.09 1.82
N MET A 94 -7.06 -0.75 2.97
CA MET A 94 -8.01 -1.80 3.35
C MET A 94 -9.42 -1.25 3.49
N ALA A 95 -9.60 -0.12 4.19
CA ALA A 95 -10.89 0.56 4.33
C ALA A 95 -11.46 1.00 2.97
N ALA A 96 -10.60 1.40 2.03
CA ALA A 96 -10.97 1.71 0.65
C ALA A 96 -11.23 0.46 -0.23
N GLY A 97 -11.15 -0.75 0.34
CA GLY A 97 -11.38 -2.00 -0.36
C GLY A 97 -10.37 -2.27 -1.48
N LYS A 98 -9.12 -1.85 -1.31
CA LYS A 98 -8.07 -2.00 -2.33
C LYS A 98 -7.32 -3.31 -2.16
N PRO A 99 -6.98 -4.03 -3.24
CA PRO A 99 -5.96 -5.06 -3.17
C PRO A 99 -4.60 -4.43 -2.91
N ILE A 100 -3.75 -5.13 -2.17
CA ILE A 100 -2.49 -4.57 -1.66
C ILE A 100 -1.32 -5.47 -2.04
N VAL A 101 -0.24 -4.87 -2.54
CA VAL A 101 1.09 -5.51 -2.55
C VAL A 101 1.98 -4.75 -1.58
N ALA A 102 2.52 -5.45 -0.59
CA ALA A 102 3.29 -4.83 0.47
C ALA A 102 4.58 -5.60 0.77
N THR A 103 5.60 -4.90 1.26
CA THR A 103 6.77 -5.54 1.83
C THR A 103 6.44 -6.15 3.20
N ARG A 104 6.98 -7.33 3.47
CA ARG A 104 6.79 -8.08 4.72
C ARG A 104 7.74 -7.57 5.79
N VAL A 105 7.39 -6.42 6.35
CA VAL A 105 8.16 -5.73 7.39
C VAL A 105 7.26 -5.30 8.53
N GLY A 106 7.79 -5.29 9.76
CA GLY A 106 7.04 -4.82 10.93
C GLY A 106 5.69 -5.51 11.11
N GLY A 107 4.67 -4.72 11.43
CA GLY A 107 3.28 -5.16 11.60
C GLY A 107 2.47 -5.25 10.29
N VAL A 108 3.09 -5.14 9.11
CA VAL A 108 2.39 -5.39 7.83
C VAL A 108 1.71 -6.77 7.79
N PRO A 109 2.37 -7.88 8.21
CA PRO A 109 1.76 -9.21 8.17
C PRO A 109 0.62 -9.39 9.20
N GLU A 110 0.50 -8.48 10.17
CA GLU A 110 -0.63 -8.47 11.10
C GLU A 110 -1.89 -7.89 10.45
N ALA A 111 -1.71 -6.95 9.51
CA ALA A 111 -2.82 -6.32 8.77
C ALA A 111 -3.28 -7.16 7.58
N ILE A 112 -2.34 -7.68 6.79
CA ILE A 112 -2.62 -8.31 5.48
C ILE A 112 -2.46 -9.83 5.57
N GLU A 113 -3.49 -10.55 5.14
CA GLU A 113 -3.42 -12.00 4.91
C GLU A 113 -2.82 -12.29 3.52
N ASP A 114 -1.61 -12.89 3.50
CA ASP A 114 -0.86 -13.17 2.28
C ASP A 114 -1.59 -14.18 1.37
N GLY A 115 -1.75 -13.84 0.09
CA GLY A 115 -2.50 -14.60 -0.91
C GLY A 115 -4.02 -14.38 -0.88
N ALA A 116 -4.58 -13.84 0.21
CA ALA A 116 -6.02 -13.65 0.36
C ALA A 116 -6.46 -12.18 0.32
N GLY A 117 -5.84 -11.33 1.15
CA GLY A 117 -6.04 -9.88 1.22
C GLY A 117 -4.93 -9.08 0.52
N GLY A 118 -3.80 -9.70 0.22
CA GLY A 118 -2.73 -9.03 -0.49
C GLY A 118 -1.64 -9.99 -0.91
N TYR A 119 -0.57 -9.45 -1.48
CA TYR A 119 0.68 -10.16 -1.63
C TYR A 119 1.76 -9.52 -0.77
N LEU A 120 2.44 -10.35 0.00
CA LEU A 120 3.56 -9.91 0.81
C LEU A 120 4.89 -10.32 0.15
N VAL A 121 5.77 -9.37 -0.11
CA VAL A 121 7.10 -9.58 -0.74
C VAL A 121 8.25 -9.23 0.21
N ALA A 122 9.47 -9.64 -0.10
CA ALA A 122 10.63 -9.19 0.68
C ALA A 122 10.88 -7.68 0.46
N PRO A 123 11.38 -6.93 1.47
CA PRO A 123 11.86 -5.57 1.24
C PRO A 123 13.08 -5.58 0.31
N GLU A 124 13.33 -4.48 -0.38
CA GLU A 124 14.41 -4.34 -1.39
C GLU A 124 14.33 -5.33 -2.56
N ASP A 125 13.16 -5.94 -2.83
CA ASP A 125 12.95 -6.84 -3.96
C ASP A 125 11.96 -6.23 -5.00
N PRO A 126 12.45 -5.36 -5.89
CA PRO A 126 11.60 -4.71 -6.89
C PRO A 126 11.03 -5.70 -7.92
N ARG A 127 11.68 -6.85 -8.15
CA ARG A 127 11.20 -7.86 -9.10
C ARG A 127 9.99 -8.60 -8.53
N ALA A 128 10.09 -9.09 -7.29
CA ALA A 128 8.96 -9.71 -6.62
C ALA A 128 7.79 -8.72 -6.48
N LEU A 129 8.08 -7.44 -6.21
CA LEU A 129 7.06 -6.39 -6.18
C LEU A 129 6.37 -6.25 -7.55
N ALA A 130 7.12 -6.15 -8.64
CA ALA A 130 6.59 -6.05 -10.00
C ALA A 130 5.74 -7.27 -10.40
N ASP A 131 6.21 -8.48 -10.13
CA ASP A 131 5.50 -9.71 -10.46
C ASP A 131 4.13 -9.78 -9.78
N ARG A 132 4.04 -9.38 -8.51
CA ARG A 132 2.77 -9.35 -7.78
C ARG A 132 1.83 -8.26 -8.25
N LEU A 133 2.35 -7.10 -8.65
CA LEU A 133 1.55 -6.04 -9.27
C LEU A 133 0.98 -6.49 -10.62
N LEU A 134 1.80 -7.15 -11.45
CA LEU A 134 1.35 -7.69 -12.74
C LEU A 134 0.32 -8.81 -12.57
N ALA A 135 0.46 -9.66 -11.55
CA ALA A 135 -0.55 -10.66 -11.22
C ALA A 135 -1.92 -10.01 -10.92
N LEU A 136 -1.95 -8.95 -10.10
CA LEU A 136 -3.18 -8.20 -9.84
C LEU A 136 -3.76 -7.55 -11.10
N LEU A 137 -2.92 -6.95 -11.95
CA LEU A 137 -3.37 -6.34 -13.21
C LEU A 137 -3.93 -7.37 -14.21
N SER A 138 -3.44 -8.61 -14.17
CA SER A 138 -3.85 -9.67 -15.09
C SER A 138 -5.20 -10.31 -14.74
N ASP A 139 -5.64 -10.22 -13.48
CA ASP A 139 -6.91 -10.76 -13.00
C ASP A 139 -7.66 -9.73 -12.14
N PRO A 140 -8.41 -8.81 -12.78
CA PRO A 140 -9.18 -7.78 -12.07
C PRO A 140 -10.25 -8.35 -11.14
N ALA A 141 -10.79 -9.54 -11.43
CA ALA A 141 -11.82 -10.16 -10.61
C ALA A 141 -11.21 -10.69 -9.30
N ALA A 142 -10.06 -11.37 -9.37
CA ALA A 142 -9.31 -11.78 -8.19
C ALA A 142 -8.84 -10.57 -7.37
N ALA A 143 -8.37 -9.51 -8.03
CA ALA A 143 -7.96 -8.27 -7.38
C ALA A 143 -9.13 -7.59 -6.64
N ALA A 144 -10.32 -7.53 -7.25
CA ALA A 144 -11.52 -7.00 -6.62
C ALA A 144 -11.97 -7.84 -5.41
N ALA A 145 -11.92 -9.18 -5.52
CA ALA A 145 -12.23 -10.07 -4.41
C ALA A 145 -11.25 -9.91 -3.24
N MET A 146 -9.97 -9.73 -3.53
CA MET A 146 -8.93 -9.44 -2.54
C MET A 146 -9.19 -8.10 -1.83
N GLY A 147 -9.54 -7.06 -2.58
CA GLY A 147 -9.94 -5.76 -2.02
C GLY A 147 -11.18 -5.84 -1.12
N ALA A 148 -12.20 -6.60 -1.53
CA ALA A 148 -13.40 -6.80 -0.71
C ALA A 148 -13.10 -7.51 0.62
N ARG A 149 -12.19 -8.50 0.62
CA ARG A 149 -11.72 -9.14 1.87
C ARG A 149 -10.99 -8.17 2.78
N ASN A 150 -10.19 -7.26 2.21
CA ASN A 150 -9.51 -6.23 3.00
C ASN A 150 -10.49 -5.30 3.69
N ALA A 151 -11.55 -4.86 3.00
CA ALA A 151 -12.60 -4.04 3.61
C ALA A 151 -13.28 -4.76 4.78
N GLN A 152 -13.64 -6.04 4.59
CA GLN A 152 -14.21 -6.87 5.66
C GLN A 152 -13.25 -7.03 6.86
N ALA A 153 -11.97 -7.26 6.60
CA ALA A 153 -10.96 -7.38 7.63
C ALA A 153 -10.74 -6.06 8.39
N PHE A 154 -10.79 -4.92 7.69
CA PHE A 154 -10.75 -3.60 8.29
C PHE A 154 -11.94 -3.39 9.22
N ASP A 155 -13.16 -3.61 8.75
CA ASP A 155 -14.37 -3.42 9.56
C ASP A 155 -14.35 -4.27 10.84
N ALA A 156 -13.90 -5.52 10.72
CA ALA A 156 -13.86 -6.47 11.82
C ALA A 156 -12.78 -6.18 12.88
N ARG A 157 -11.64 -5.59 12.49
CA ARG A 157 -10.44 -5.53 13.36
C ARG A 157 -9.90 -4.12 13.60
N PHE A 158 -10.03 -3.25 12.61
CA PHE A 158 -9.33 -1.96 12.55
C PHE A 158 -10.27 -0.76 12.46
N SER A 159 -11.59 -0.98 12.37
CA SER A 159 -12.58 0.08 12.51
C SER A 159 -12.52 0.69 13.91
N LEU A 160 -12.91 1.96 14.03
CA LEU A 160 -12.97 2.64 15.32
C LEU A 160 -13.80 1.85 16.34
N GLY A 161 -14.96 1.33 15.91
CA GLY A 161 -15.82 0.51 16.77
C GLY A 161 -15.16 -0.78 17.24
N ALA A 162 -14.51 -1.52 16.33
CA ALA A 162 -13.78 -2.75 16.68
C ALA A 162 -12.63 -2.48 17.64
N MET A 163 -11.85 -1.43 17.37
CA MET A 163 -10.73 -1.01 18.22
C MET A 163 -11.21 -0.58 19.61
N LEU A 164 -12.24 0.25 19.71
CA LEU A 164 -12.80 0.68 21.01
C LEU A 164 -13.26 -0.53 21.83
N ALA A 165 -14.05 -1.42 21.23
CA ALA A 165 -14.53 -2.61 21.91
C ALA A 165 -13.38 -3.51 22.39
N ALA A 166 -12.28 -3.61 21.63
CA ALA A 166 -11.10 -4.37 22.04
C ALA A 166 -10.38 -3.73 23.24
N HIS A 167 -10.22 -2.41 23.24
CA HIS A 167 -9.60 -1.68 24.36
C HIS A 167 -10.48 -1.73 25.62
N GLU A 168 -11.79 -1.56 25.49
CA GLU A 168 -12.75 -1.66 26.61
C GLU A 168 -12.70 -3.04 27.28
N ARG A 169 -12.65 -4.11 26.48
CA ARG A 169 -12.48 -5.48 27.00
C ARG A 169 -11.20 -5.61 27.81
N LEU A 170 -10.07 -5.18 27.24
CA LEU A 170 -8.78 -5.22 27.93
C LEU A 170 -8.82 -4.44 29.24
N PHE A 171 -9.36 -3.22 29.24
CA PHE A 171 -9.47 -2.42 30.46
C PHE A 171 -10.38 -3.04 31.51
N THR A 172 -11.45 -3.70 31.08
CA THR A 172 -12.36 -4.43 32.00
C THR A 172 -11.68 -5.66 32.61
N GLU A 173 -10.88 -6.39 31.83
CA GLU A 173 -10.15 -7.58 32.30
C GLU A 173 -9.06 -7.24 33.32
N ILE A 174 -8.35 -6.12 33.12
CA ILE A 174 -7.25 -5.70 34.02
C ILE A 174 -7.73 -4.84 35.19
N ALA A 175 -8.97 -4.34 35.15
CA ALA A 175 -9.53 -3.59 36.25
C ALA A 175 -9.69 -4.52 37.46
N PRO A 176 -9.13 -4.18 38.63
CA PRO A 176 -9.31 -5.00 39.82
C PRO A 176 -10.80 -5.10 40.17
N ALA A 177 -11.26 -6.32 40.48
CA ALA A 177 -12.60 -6.54 40.98
C ALA A 177 -12.82 -5.63 42.20
N ARG A 178 -13.85 -4.79 42.14
CA ARG A 178 -14.27 -3.94 43.25
C ARG A 178 -14.92 -4.74 44.36
#